data_AF-A0A2V6M2H2-F1
#
_entry.id   AF-A0A2V6M2H2-F1
#
_cell.length_a   1.000
_cell.length_b   1.000
_cell.length_c   1.000
_cell.angle_alpha   90.00
_cell.angle_beta   90.00
_cell.angle_gamma   90.00
#
_symmetry.space_group_name_H-M   'P 1'
#
loop_
_entity.id
_entity.type
_entity.pdbx_description
1 polymer ?
#
loop_
_entity_poly.entity_id
_entity_poly.type
_entity_poly.pdbx_seq_one_letter_code
_entity_poly.pdbx_strand_id
1 'polypeptide(L)'
;MRLADKFPLGLSILLMFLLAGCDRMMTPRHAQLVKDADKKSAQGDFLRAINLYEAALDDSPRCAEIHYKLALLYDDKMNDPLNALHHFKRYLTLSPN
;
A
#
# COMPACT_ATOMS: atom_id res chain seq x y z
N MET A 1 37.14 14.00 38.77
CA MET A 1 36.11 12.94 38.70
C MET A 1 34.84 13.56 38.17
N ARG A 2 34.43 13.20 36.95
CA ARG A 2 33.36 12.23 36.69
C ARG A 2 32.03 12.76 37.28
N LEU A 3 30.98 12.97 36.51
CA LEU A 3 30.58 12.21 35.34
C LEU A 3 29.49 12.99 34.62
N ALA A 4 29.56 12.92 33.29
CA ALA A 4 28.43 12.81 32.39
C ALA A 4 27.34 13.90 32.45
N ASP A 5 27.45 14.76 31.44
CA ASP A 5 26.39 14.90 30.45
C ASP A 5 25.13 15.66 30.89
N LYS A 6 25.20 16.94 30.54
CA LYS A 6 24.08 17.75 30.06
C LYS A 6 23.24 16.90 29.09
N PHE A 7 22.23 16.19 29.59
CA PHE A 7 21.18 15.65 28.74
C PHE A 7 20.26 16.83 28.39
N PRO A 8 20.30 17.36 27.15
CA PRO A 8 19.34 18.39 26.79
C PRO A 8 17.96 17.76 26.93
N LEU A 9 17.02 18.45 27.57
CA LEU A 9 15.60 18.06 27.59
C LEU A 9 15.05 17.75 26.16
N GLY A 10 15.75 18.18 25.11
CA GLY A 10 15.48 17.83 23.72
C GLY A 10 15.82 16.38 23.30
N LEU A 11 16.65 15.63 24.04
CA LEU A 11 17.01 14.25 23.67
C LEU A 11 15.91 13.25 24.03
N SER A 12 15.05 13.57 25.01
CA SER A 12 13.90 12.72 25.37
C SER A 12 12.74 12.88 24.38
N ILE A 13 12.61 14.04 23.74
CA ILE A 13 11.59 14.29 22.70
C ILE A 13 11.93 13.53 21.41
N LEU A 14 13.22 13.28 21.12
CA LEU A 14 13.64 12.49 19.98
C LEU A 14 13.26 11.00 20.10
N LEU A 15 13.03 10.50 21.32
CA LEU A 15 12.61 9.12 21.54
C LEU A 15 11.09 8.91 21.38
N MET A 16 10.28 9.97 21.26
CA MET A 16 8.84 9.86 21.02
C MET A 16 8.47 9.63 19.54
N PHE A 17 9.38 9.83 18.59
CA PHE A 17 9.12 9.53 17.18
C PHE A 17 9.25 8.03 16.84
N LEU A 18 9.82 7.21 17.73
CA LEU A 18 10.01 5.77 17.50
C LEU A 18 8.76 4.93 17.81
N LEU A 19 7.69 5.54 18.32
CA LEU A 19 6.42 4.86 18.61
C LEU A 19 5.25 5.33 17.73
N ALA A 20 5.50 6.18 16.74
CA ALA A 20 4.49 6.57 15.76
C ALA A 20 4.37 5.52 14.65
N GLY A 21 3.71 4.41 14.98
CA GLY A 21 2.89 3.61 14.06
C GLY A 21 3.54 3.09 12.77
N CYS A 22 3.91 1.82 12.76
CA CYS A 22 3.94 1.01 11.53
C CYS A 22 2.51 0.69 11.02
N ASP A 23 1.61 1.68 10.99
CA ASP A 23 0.34 1.59 10.27
C ASP A 23 0.15 2.85 9.42
N ARG A 24 0.30 2.66 8.11
CA ARG A 24 -0.24 3.49 7.02
C ARG A 24 0.13 4.97 7.00
N MET A 25 1.36 5.29 6.58
CA MET A 25 1.57 6.56 5.88
C MET A 25 1.02 6.43 4.44
N MET A 26 -0.30 6.53 4.26
CA MET A 26 -0.89 6.64 2.93
C MET A 26 -0.52 8.01 2.34
N THR A 27 0.32 8.01 1.30
CA THR A 27 0.73 9.25 0.64
C THR A 27 -0.42 9.81 -0.20
N PRO A 28 -0.49 11.14 -0.41
CA PRO A 28 -1.44 11.74 -1.35
C PRO A 28 -1.33 11.12 -2.76
N ARG A 29 -0.12 10.71 -3.15
CA ARG A 29 0.14 10.01 -4.41
C ARG A 29 -0.56 8.65 -4.47
N HIS A 30 -0.45 7.85 -3.40
CA HIS A 30 -1.12 6.55 -3.33
C HIS A 30 -2.63 6.70 -3.51
N ALA A 31 -3.26 7.61 -2.75
CA ALA A 31 -4.69 7.86 -2.85
C ALA A 31 -5.11 8.31 -4.26
N GLN A 32 -4.30 9.17 -4.90
CA GLN A 32 -4.56 9.63 -6.26
C GLN A 32 -4.44 8.49 -7.29
N LEU A 33 -3.43 7.63 -7.19
CA LEU A 33 -3.24 6.49 -8.08
C LEU A 33 -4.41 5.51 -8.00
N VAL A 34 -4.87 5.17 -6.78
CA VAL A 34 -6.03 4.29 -6.56
C VAL A 34 -7.29 4.91 -7.16
N LYS A 35 -7.54 6.19 -6.92
CA LYS A 35 -8.69 6.90 -7.47
C LYS A 35 -8.69 6.93 -9.01
N ASP A 36 -7.54 7.16 -9.62
CA ASP A 36 -7.41 7.16 -11.08
C ASP A 36 -7.56 5.74 -11.64
N ALA A 37 -7.06 4.71 -10.93
CA ALA A 37 -7.24 3.31 -11.29
C ALA A 37 -8.71 2.89 -11.26
N ASP A 38 -9.45 3.25 -10.20
CA ASP A 38 -10.89 3.03 -10.09
C ASP A 38 -11.65 3.66 -11.25
N LYS A 39 -11.32 4.92 -11.57
CA LYS A 39 -11.91 5.63 -12.70
C LYS A 39 -11.63 4.92 -14.03
N LYS A 40 -10.40 4.42 -14.24
CA LYS A 40 -10.04 3.70 -15.47
C LYS A 40 -10.72 2.35 -15.58
N SER A 41 -10.84 1.63 -14.47
CA SER A 41 -11.60 0.39 -14.38
C SER A 41 -13.06 0.61 -14.77
N ALA A 42 -13.71 1.64 -14.20
CA ALA A 42 -15.09 2.00 -14.53
C ALA A 42 -15.30 2.41 -16.00
N GLN A 43 -14.26 2.91 -16.67
CA GLN A 43 -14.27 3.25 -18.09
C GLN A 43 -14.04 2.05 -19.02
N GLY A 44 -13.74 0.86 -18.48
CA GLY A 44 -13.34 -0.30 -19.26
C GLY A 44 -11.88 -0.27 -19.73
N ASP A 45 -11.10 0.74 -19.32
CA ASP A 45 -9.68 0.88 -19.64
C ASP A 45 -8.84 0.07 -18.62
N PHE A 46 -9.04 -1.24 -18.64
CA PHE A 46 -8.56 -2.14 -17.60
C PHE A 46 -7.03 -2.24 -17.56
N LEU A 47 -6.35 -2.17 -18.70
CA LEU A 47 -4.88 -2.16 -18.76
C LEU A 47 -4.31 -0.95 -18.02
N ARG A 48 -4.90 0.24 -18.20
CA ARG A 48 -4.47 1.43 -17.45
C ARG A 48 -4.83 1.33 -15.97
N ALA A 49 -5.98 0.74 -15.64
CA ALA A 49 -6.35 0.50 -14.25
C ALA A 49 -5.32 -0.39 -13.54
N ILE A 50 -4.90 -1.49 -14.19
CA ILE A 50 -3.87 -2.40 -13.68
C ILE A 50 -2.56 -1.64 -13.43
N ASN A 51 -2.05 -0.92 -14.43
CA ASN A 51 -0.80 -0.16 -14.30
C ASN A 51 -0.84 0.85 -13.13
N LEU A 52 -1.99 1.53 -12.92
CA LEU A 52 -2.14 2.49 -11.83
C LEU A 52 -2.23 1.81 -10.46
N TYR A 53 -2.88 0.65 -10.38
CA TYR A 53 -2.89 -0.15 -9.16
C TYR A 53 -1.50 -0.70 -8.80
N GLU A 54 -0.76 -1.19 -9.79
CA GLU A 54 0.63 -1.65 -9.59
C GLU A 54 1.52 -0.49 -9.11
N ALA A 55 1.41 0.69 -9.74
CA ALA A 55 2.12 1.88 -9.28
C ALA A 55 1.73 2.30 -7.85
N ALA A 56 0.48 2.07 -7.43
CA ALA A 56 0.06 2.34 -6.06
C ALA A 56 0.66 1.34 -5.04
N LEU A 57 1.00 0.12 -5.49
CA LEU A 57 1.69 -0.89 -4.68
C LEU A 57 3.20 -0.61 -4.55
N ASP A 58 3.83 0.11 -5.47
CA ASP A 58 5.25 0.50 -5.36
C ASP A 58 5.52 1.27 -4.06
N ASP A 59 4.63 2.20 -3.70
CA ASP A 59 4.72 3.00 -2.47
C ASP A 59 4.10 2.29 -1.25
N SER A 60 3.16 1.37 -1.45
CA SER A 60 2.43 0.67 -0.38
C SER A 60 2.18 -0.82 -0.71
N PRO A 61 3.22 -1.68 -0.64
CA PRO A 61 3.14 -3.04 -1.14
C PRO A 61 2.24 -3.97 -0.30
N ARG A 62 1.72 -3.48 0.84
CA ARG A 62 0.88 -4.24 1.78
C ARG A 62 -0.59 -3.83 1.74
N CYS A 63 -1.02 -3.07 0.72
CA CYS A 63 -2.41 -2.71 0.57
C CYS A 63 -3.24 -3.90 0.05
N ALA A 64 -3.92 -4.60 0.96
CA ALA A 64 -4.74 -5.76 0.64
C ALA A 64 -5.82 -5.43 -0.41
N GLU A 65 -6.53 -4.32 -0.24
CA GLU A 65 -7.60 -3.91 -1.15
C GLU A 65 -7.15 -3.81 -2.61
N ILE A 66 -5.95 -3.28 -2.87
CA ILE A 66 -5.43 -3.17 -4.24
C ILE A 66 -5.12 -4.54 -4.82
N HIS A 67 -4.59 -5.47 -4.03
CA HIS A 67 -4.43 -6.84 -4.49
C HIS A 67 -5.79 -7.47 -4.83
N TYR A 68 -6.85 -7.23 -4.06
CA TYR A 68 -8.18 -7.73 -4.41
C TYR A 68 -8.71 -7.13 -5.72
N LYS A 69 -8.58 -5.81 -5.91
CA LYS A 69 -8.99 -5.12 -7.15
C LYS A 69 -8.23 -5.61 -8.38
N LEU A 70 -6.91 -5.81 -8.26
CA LEU A 70 -6.09 -6.41 -9.34
C LEU A 70 -6.54 -7.83 -9.65
N ALA A 71 -6.80 -8.65 -8.63
CA ALA A 71 -7.25 -10.03 -8.83
C ALA A 71 -8.55 -10.10 -9.63
N LEU A 72 -9.54 -9.25 -9.31
CA LEU A 72 -10.80 -9.16 -10.06
C LEU A 72 -10.59 -8.71 -11.51
N LEU A 73 -9.70 -7.74 -11.76
CA LEU A 73 -9.40 -7.31 -13.12
C LEU A 73 -8.75 -8.41 -13.95
N TYR A 74 -7.81 -9.14 -13.37
CA TYR A 74 -7.16 -10.25 -14.07
C TYR A 74 -8.13 -11.42 -14.35
N ASP A 75 -8.98 -11.76 -13.38
CA ASP A 75 -9.96 -12.84 -13.49
C ASP A 75 -11.07 -12.49 -14.51
N ASP A 76 -11.77 -11.38 -14.27
CA ASP A 76 -12.99 -11.05 -15.01
C ASP A 76 -12.71 -10.43 -16.38
N LYS A 77 -11.62 -9.67 -16.51
CA LYS A 77 -11.39 -8.78 -17.66
C LYS A 77 -10.22 -9.20 -18.54
N MET A 78 -9.16 -9.74 -17.95
CA MET A 78 -7.98 -10.17 -18.71
C MET A 78 -8.00 -11.65 -19.09
N ASN A 79 -8.86 -12.45 -18.46
CA ASN A 79 -8.84 -13.91 -18.58
C ASN A 79 -7.43 -14.48 -18.26
N ASP A 80 -6.80 -13.92 -17.22
CA ASP A 80 -5.46 -14.29 -16.74
C ASP A 80 -5.55 -14.86 -15.32
N PRO A 81 -5.87 -16.17 -15.20
CA PRO A 81 -6.09 -16.80 -13.90
C PRO A 81 -4.82 -16.90 -13.06
N LEU A 82 -3.63 -16.85 -13.66
CA LEU A 82 -2.36 -16.96 -12.92
C LEU A 82 -2.09 -15.67 -12.14
N ASN A 83 -2.24 -14.53 -12.80
CA ASN A 83 -2.11 -13.24 -12.13
C ASN A 83 -3.26 -13.02 -11.13
N ALA A 84 -4.49 -13.40 -11.47
CA ALA A 84 -5.61 -13.37 -10.53
C ALA A 84 -5.29 -14.15 -9.25
N LEU A 85 -4.83 -15.40 -9.37
CA LEU A 85 -4.46 -16.24 -8.23
C LEU A 85 -3.32 -15.64 -7.41
N HIS A 86 -2.30 -15.05 -8.05
CA HIS A 86 -1.22 -14.37 -7.36
C HIS A 86 -1.76 -13.25 -6.45
N HIS A 87 -2.61 -12.39 -7.00
CA HIS A 87 -3.17 -11.25 -6.28
C HIS A 87 -4.19 -11.68 -5.20
N PHE A 88 -5.02 -12.69 -5.44
CA PHE A 88 -5.90 -13.25 -4.40
C PHE A 88 -5.11 -13.82 -3.22
N LYS A 89 -4.03 -14.57 -3.47
CA LYS A 89 -3.15 -15.07 -2.40
C LYS A 89 -2.57 -13.94 -1.57
N ARG A 90 -2.09 -12.87 -2.21
CA ARG A 90 -1.58 -11.68 -1.54
C ARG A 90 -2.64 -11.01 -0.66
N TYR A 91 -3.86 -10.86 -1.17
CA TYR A 91 -5.00 -10.32 -0.41
C TYR A 91 -5.25 -11.12 0.87
N LEU A 92 -5.38 -12.45 0.76
CA LEU A 92 -5.63 -13.34 1.89
C LEU A 92 -4.50 -13.32 2.93
N THR A 93 -3.24 -13.21 2.47
CA THR A 93 -2.08 -13.09 3.38
C THR A 93 -2.09 -11.76 4.15
N LEU A 94 -2.56 -10.67 3.54
CA LEU A 94 -2.53 -9.32 4.13
C LEU A 94 -3.78 -9.00 4.96
N SER A 95 -4.90 -9.64 4.66
CA SER A 95 -6.15 -9.54 5.42
C SER A 95 -6.67 -10.93 5.78
N PRO A 96 -5.94 -11.65 6.66
CA PRO A 96 -6.41 -12.90 7.23
C PRO A 96 -7.49 -12.55 8.27
N ASN A 97 -8.75 -12.65 7.87
CA ASN A 97 -9.87 -12.71 8.80
C ASN A 97 -10.20 -14.17 9.10
#